data_AF-A0AA38CYY3-F1
#
_entry.id   AF-A0AA38CYY3-F1
#
_cell.length_a   1.000
_cell.length_b   1.000
_cell.length_c   1.000
_cell.angle_alpha   90.00
_cell.angle_beta   90.00
_cell.angle_gamma   90.00
#
_symmetry.space_group_name_H-M   'P 1'
#
loop_
_entity.id
_entity.type
_entity.pdbx_description
1 polymer ?
#
loop_
_entity_poly.entity_id
_entity_poly.type
_entity_poly.pdbx_seq_one_letter_code
_entity_poly.pdbx_strand_id
1 'polypeptide(L)' 'MTPNREDYLKLILELGGDQVKINNKQIVSGLVVSAASVSEMITKLVKEQLVEHTPYQGVQLTTAGLKKQVRL' A
#
# COMPACT_ATOMS: atom_id res chain seq x y z
N MET A 1 10.50 -14.64 3.67
CA MET A 1 11.06 -13.32 3.27
C MET A 1 10.09 -12.25 3.70
N THR A 2 10.57 -11.11 4.19
CA THR A 2 9.69 -9.99 4.56
C THR A 2 9.38 -9.19 3.29
N PRO A 3 8.11 -8.91 2.96
CA PRO A 3 7.76 -8.15 1.76
C PRO A 3 8.39 -6.76 1.80
N ASN A 4 8.93 -6.36 0.67
CA ASN A 4 9.58 -5.07 0.50
C ASN A 4 8.55 -4.01 0.07
N ARG A 5 9.01 -2.79 -0.22
CA ARG A 5 8.14 -1.69 -0.64
C ARG A 5 7.31 -2.00 -1.90
N GLU A 6 7.93 -2.64 -2.88
CA GLU A 6 7.34 -2.93 -4.18
C GLU A 6 6.22 -3.95 -4.06
N ASP A 7 6.38 -4.95 -3.19
CA ASP A 7 5.32 -5.92 -2.88
C ASP A 7 4.05 -5.23 -2.36
N TYR A 8 4.19 -4.20 -1.52
CA TYR A 8 3.05 -3.43 -1.02
C TYR A 8 2.39 -2.60 -2.11
N LEU A 9 3.17 -1.83 -2.87
CA LEU A 9 2.61 -0.98 -3.93
C LEU A 9 1.94 -1.84 -5.02
N LYS A 10 2.51 -3.00 -5.33
CA LYS A 10 1.95 -3.97 -6.27
C LYS A 10 0.62 -4.51 -5.77
N LEU A 11 0.59 -5.01 -4.53
CA LEU A 11 -0.65 -5.54 -3.98
C LEU A 11 -1.73 -4.47 -3.88
N ILE A 12 -1.37 -3.24 -3.48
CA ILE A 12 -2.32 -2.13 -3.42
C ILE A 12 -2.94 -1.89 -4.81
N LEU A 13 -2.12 -1.89 -5.87
CA LEU A 13 -2.61 -1.77 -7.25
C LEU A 13 -3.50 -2.95 -7.66
N GLU A 14 -3.10 -4.19 -7.37
CA GLU A 14 -3.88 -5.40 -7.70
C GLU A 14 -5.24 -5.45 -7.00
N LEU A 15 -5.35 -4.81 -5.83
CA LEU A 15 -6.60 -4.66 -5.09
C LEU A 15 -7.46 -3.46 -5.58
N GLY A 16 -7.06 -2.79 -6.65
CA GLY A 16 -7.76 -1.62 -7.22
C GLY A 16 -7.43 -0.30 -6.53
N GLY A 17 -6.32 -0.25 -5.81
CA GLY A 17 -5.86 0.91 -5.04
C GLY A 17 -5.47 2.12 -5.89
N ASP A 18 -5.57 2.08 -7.21
CA ASP A 18 -5.50 3.26 -8.07
C ASP A 18 -6.87 3.96 -8.20
N GLN A 19 -7.97 3.22 -8.06
CA GLN A 19 -9.34 3.73 -8.26
C GLN A 19 -10.09 3.91 -6.94
N VAL A 20 -9.88 3.00 -5.99
CA VAL A 20 -10.62 2.94 -4.72
C VAL A 20 -9.67 2.85 -3.54
N LYS A 21 -10.14 3.27 -2.36
CA LYS A 21 -9.41 3.02 -1.11
C LYS A 21 -9.57 1.56 -0.70
N ILE A 22 -8.46 0.91 -0.39
CA ILE A 22 -8.42 -0.48 0.06
C ILE A 22 -8.14 -0.59 1.56
N ASN A 23 -8.66 -1.63 2.21
CA ASN A 23 -8.51 -1.80 3.64
C ASN A 23 -7.17 -2.44 4.00
N ASN A 24 -6.51 -1.97 5.07
CA ASN A 24 -5.28 -2.58 5.60
C ASN A 24 -5.43 -4.09 5.88
N LYS A 25 -6.64 -4.58 6.21
CA LYS A 25 -6.91 -6.03 6.37
C LYS A 25 -6.69 -6.83 5.09
N GLN A 26 -6.97 -6.25 3.93
CA GLN A 26 -6.70 -6.90 2.63
C GLN A 26 -5.19 -7.00 2.39
N ILE A 27 -4.43 -5.97 2.77
CA ILE A 27 -2.96 -5.95 2.66
C ILE A 27 -2.33 -6.98 3.61
N VAL A 28 -2.79 -7.05 4.86
CA VAL A 28 -2.39 -8.08 5.85
C VAL A 28 -2.55 -9.48 5.27
N SER A 29 -3.71 -9.74 4.66
CA SER A 29 -4.05 -11.07 4.12
C SER A 29 -3.28 -11.37 2.84
N GLY A 30 -3.09 -10.39 1.95
CA GLY A 30 -2.42 -10.59 0.66
C GLY A 30 -0.90 -10.76 0.78
N LEU A 31 -0.26 -10.10 1.75
CA LEU A 31 1.19 -10.24 1.99
C LEU A 31 1.52 -11.23 3.10
N VAL A 32 0.52 -11.77 3.80
CA VAL A 32 0.68 -12.71 4.92
C VAL A 32 1.62 -12.15 6.00
N VAL A 33 1.36 -10.89 6.41
CA VAL A 33 2.16 -10.16 7.40
C VAL A 33 1.30 -9.66 8.55
N SER A 34 1.93 -9.23 9.64
CA SER A 34 1.20 -8.66 10.78
C SER A 34 0.57 -7.30 10.46
N ALA A 35 -0.53 -6.96 11.14
CA ALA A 35 -1.15 -5.64 11.04
C ALA A 35 -0.20 -4.50 11.45
N ALA A 36 0.70 -4.76 12.40
CA ALA A 36 1.74 -3.80 12.79
C ALA A 36 2.73 -3.52 11.65
N SER A 37 3.17 -4.57 10.94
CA SER A 37 4.04 -4.45 9.77
C SER A 37 3.38 -3.64 8.65
N VAL A 38 2.09 -3.87 8.39
CA VAL A 38 1.33 -3.07 7.42
C VAL A 38 1.28 -1.61 7.85
N SER A 39 0.88 -1.31 9.10
CA SER A 39 0.80 0.06 9.58
C SER A 39 2.14 0.80 9.50
N GLU A 40 3.24 0.13 9.82
CA GLU A 40 4.58 0.70 9.70
C GLU A 40 4.93 1.00 8.23
N MET A 41 4.67 0.06 7.32
CA MET A 41 4.96 0.23 5.90
C MET A 41 4.10 1.32 5.27
N ILE A 42 2.79 1.34 5.55
CA ILE A 42 1.89 2.40 5.08
C ILE A 42 2.37 3.77 5.58
N THR A 43 2.79 3.88 6.84
CA THR A 43 3.35 5.13 7.38
C THR A 43 4.59 5.58 6.60
N LYS A 44 5.48 4.66 6.22
CA LYS A 44 6.65 4.97 5.37
C LYS A 44 6.22 5.43 3.98
N LEU A 45 5.30 4.70 3.33
CA LEU A 45 4.81 5.03 1.99
C LEU A 45 4.08 6.38 1.93
N VAL A 46 3.35 6.75 2.99
CA VAL A 46 2.70 8.07 3.13
C VAL A 46 3.75 9.17 3.24
N LYS A 47 4.80 8.98 4.04
CA LYS A 47 5.92 9.94 4.13
C LYS A 47 6.63 10.13 2.79
N GLU A 48 6.68 9.08 1.98
CA GLU A 48 7.23 9.11 0.62
C GLU A 48 6.24 9.61 -0.44
N GLN A 49 5.01 9.97 -0.04
CA GLN A 49 3.94 10.43 -0.93
C GLN A 49 3.55 9.41 -2.02
N LEU A 50 3.79 8.12 -1.77
CA LEU A 50 3.47 7.03 -2.71
C LEU A 50 2.05 6.52 -2.51
N VAL A 51 1.52 6.67 -1.30
CA VAL A 51 0.14 6.33 -0.95
C VAL A 51 -0.46 7.43 -0.10
N GLU A 52 -1.78 7.55 -0.14
CA GLU A 52 -2.57 8.28 0.83
C GLU A 52 -3.27 7.29 1.76
N HIS A 53 -3.25 7.59 3.05
CA HIS A 53 -3.97 6.82 4.05
C HIS A 53 -4.97 7.75 4.73
N THR A 54 -6.25 7.36 4.71
CA THR A 54 -7.27 8.09 5.45
C THR A 54 -7.82 7.20 6.56
N PRO A 55 -7.80 7.65 7.83
CA PRO A 55 -8.28 6.88 8.96
C PRO A 55 -9.66 6.29 8.67
N TYR A 56 -9.82 5.01 8.96
CA TYR A 56 -11.06 4.23 8.76
C TYR A 56 -11.52 4.06 7.31
N GLN A 57 -10.96 4.79 6.34
CA GLN A 57 -11.31 4.69 4.93
C GLN A 57 -10.31 3.87 4.10
N GLY A 58 -9.08 3.66 4.61
CA GLY A 58 -8.09 2.79 3.98
C GLY A 58 -6.96 3.54 3.25
N VAL A 59 -6.31 2.83 2.33
CA VAL A 59 -5.11 3.24 1.60
C VAL A 59 -5.41 3.33 0.11
N GLN A 60 -4.86 4.32 -0.58
CA GLN A 60 -4.91 4.46 -2.04
C GLN A 60 -3.55 4.90 -2.58
N LEU A 61 -3.18 4.46 -3.78
CA LEU A 61 -1.99 4.93 -4.48
C LEU A 61 -2.16 6.39 -4.91
N THR A 62 -1.09 7.16 -4.78
CA THR A 62 -1.01 8.47 -5.42
C THR A 62 -0.55 8.31 -6.87
N THR A 63 -0.66 9.38 -7.65
CA THR A 63 -0.05 9.45 -8.99
C THR A 63 1.46 9.16 -8.95
N ALA A 64 2.17 9.54 -7.88
CA ALA A 64 3.59 9.24 -7.72
C ALA A 64 3.83 7.75 -7.41
N GLY A 65 2.99 7.14 -6.58
CA GLY A 65 3.00 5.69 -6.32
C GLY A 65 2.79 4.87 -7.59
N LEU A 66 1.80 5.24 -8.39
CA LEU A 66 1.52 4.59 -9.68
C LEU A 66 2.69 4.68 -10.65
N LYS A 67 3.28 5.86 -10.80
CA LYS A 67 4.46 6.05 -11.67
C LYS A 67 5.67 5.28 -11.19
N LYS A 68 5.85 5.14 -9.87
CA LYS A 68 6.96 4.39 -9.29
C LYS A 68 6.80 2.90 -9.52
N GLN A 69 5.58 2.38 -9.38
CA GLN A 69 5.23 0.99 -9.71
C GLN A 69 5.56 0.63 -11.17
N VAL A 70 5.24 1.52 -12.11
CA VAL A 70 5.44 1.26 -13.56
C VAL A 70 6.91 1.32 -14.00
N ARG A 71 7.80 1.90 -13.17
CA ARG A 71 9.24 2.06 -13.47
C ARG A 71 10.13 0.98 -12.86
N LEU A 72 9.54 0.00 -12.20
CA LEU A 72 10.22 -1.12 -11.52
C LEU A 72 9.81 -2.42 -12.20
#